data_AF-A0A6A6UKZ2-F1
#
_entry.id   AF-A0A6A6UKZ2-F1
#
_cell.length_a   1.000
_cell.length_b   1.000
_cell.length_c   1.000
_cell.angle_alpha   90.00
_cell.angle_beta   90.00
_cell.angle_gamma   90.00
#
_symmetry.space_group_name_H-M   'P 1'
#
loop_
_entity.id
_entity.type
_entity.pdbx_description
1 polymer ?
#
loop_
_entity_poly.entity_id
_entity_poly.type
_entity_poly.pdbx_seq_one_letter_code
_entity_poly.pdbx_strand_id
1 'polypeptide(L)'
;MTSTSASKLVPQVLAVGSPPPNFTKNITLNPLFKDIHRHDLRKSFQKGPLVDIHLAKADGDNSKESDGAIIMQFPIAMLKRYAPNFAVTSSQSRLTLPAGSFDRNAIEDILYWFAQIANSPAAPIPSWTIPGGTFLKLFQYYRAFETLSMRQFSRPFEDVLNRYLQHYALTVQELGELLGGLRYSNRLNQNVIASAALVLKDTRTPKAKKLELIEFFETKHPSLLDGAIREVRRVEKEKEST
;
A
#
# COMPACT_ATOMS: atom_id res chain seq x y z
N MET A 1 13.16 -8.48 -36.77
CA MET A 1 13.20 -8.00 -35.36
C MET A 1 12.76 -9.15 -34.49
N THR A 2 13.73 -9.88 -33.95
CA THR A 2 13.49 -11.03 -33.09
C THR A 2 12.96 -10.53 -31.75
N SER A 3 11.71 -10.89 -31.46
CA SER A 3 11.09 -10.79 -30.15
C SER A 3 11.89 -11.64 -29.18
N THR A 4 12.78 -11.01 -28.41
CA THR A 4 13.36 -11.62 -27.22
C THR A 4 12.21 -11.81 -26.24
N SER A 5 11.74 -13.04 -26.08
CA SER A 5 10.85 -13.37 -24.96
C SER A 5 11.62 -13.01 -23.69
N ALA A 6 11.21 -11.95 -23.01
CA ALA A 6 11.72 -11.65 -21.69
C ALA A 6 11.36 -12.85 -20.81
N SER A 7 12.32 -13.73 -20.55
CA SER A 7 12.15 -14.77 -19.54
C SER A 7 11.77 -14.03 -18.27
N LYS A 8 10.59 -14.31 -17.73
CA LYS A 8 10.17 -13.73 -16.46
C LYS A 8 11.19 -14.20 -15.42
N LEU A 9 12.09 -13.30 -15.02
CA LEU A 9 13.08 -13.57 -13.98
C LEU A 9 12.34 -13.96 -12.71
N VAL A 10 12.75 -15.07 -12.10
CA VAL A 10 12.21 -15.50 -10.81
C VAL A 10 12.71 -14.52 -9.75
N PRO A 11 11.81 -13.96 -8.91
CA PRO A 11 12.19 -13.06 -7.84
C PRO A 11 13.18 -13.73 -6.88
N GLN A 12 14.21 -12.99 -6.45
CA GLN A 12 15.21 -13.47 -5.51
C GLN A 12 14.59 -13.71 -4.14
N VAL A 13 14.76 -14.92 -3.61
CA VAL A 13 14.47 -15.23 -2.21
C VAL A 13 15.64 -14.77 -1.34
N LEU A 14 15.36 -13.90 -0.39
CA LEU A 14 16.35 -13.42 0.57
C LEU A 14 16.66 -14.51 1.62
N ALA A 15 17.90 -14.53 2.10
CA ALA A 15 18.26 -15.44 3.18
C ALA A 15 17.56 -15.05 4.49
N VAL A 16 17.26 -16.04 5.33
CA VAL A 16 16.63 -15.82 6.63
C VAL A 16 17.47 -14.84 7.46
N GLY A 17 16.82 -13.83 8.05
CA GLY A 17 17.49 -12.78 8.82
C GLY A 17 18.15 -11.68 7.99
N SER A 18 18.12 -11.75 6.65
CA SER A 18 18.56 -10.64 5.81
C SER A 18 17.64 -9.43 6.02
N PRO A 19 18.18 -8.21 6.11
CA PRO A 19 17.35 -7.02 6.20
C PRO A 19 16.50 -6.88 4.94
N PRO A 20 15.26 -6.37 5.05
CA PRO A 20 14.43 -6.09 3.89
C PRO A 20 15.17 -5.09 2.97
N PRO A 21 15.22 -5.33 1.66
CA PRO A 21 15.80 -4.42 0.70
C PRO A 21 15.10 -3.07 0.80
N ASN A 22 15.89 -2.03 1.01
CA ASN A 22 15.39 -0.67 1.04
C ASN A 22 15.42 -0.05 -0.35
N PHE A 23 14.35 0.64 -0.69
CA PHE A 23 14.36 1.56 -1.80
C PHE A 23 15.14 2.82 -1.41
N THR A 24 16.26 3.06 -2.06
CA THR A 24 17.07 4.27 -1.83
C THR A 24 16.47 5.51 -2.50
N LYS A 25 15.59 5.31 -3.49
CA LYS A 25 15.00 6.41 -4.26
C LYS A 25 13.81 7.00 -3.53
N ASN A 26 13.91 8.29 -3.20
CA ASN A 26 12.79 9.07 -2.70
C ASN A 26 11.69 9.20 -3.76
N ILE A 27 10.43 9.24 -3.31
CA ILE A 27 9.27 9.46 -4.17
C ILE A 27 8.80 10.89 -3.95
N THR A 28 8.90 11.72 -4.99
CA THR A 28 8.38 13.09 -4.95
C THR A 28 7.01 13.15 -5.60
N LEU A 29 6.03 13.61 -4.83
CA LEU A 29 4.66 13.83 -5.24
C LEU A 29 4.47 15.32 -5.55
N ASN A 30 4.15 15.60 -6.81
CA ASN A 30 3.68 16.93 -7.20
C ASN A 30 2.19 17.05 -6.86
N PRO A 31 1.70 18.23 -6.46
CA PRO A 31 0.31 18.45 -6.10
C PRO A 31 -0.59 18.52 -7.36
N LEU A 32 -0.82 17.37 -7.99
CA LEU A 32 -1.59 17.21 -9.24
C LEU A 32 -3.11 17.30 -9.05
N PHE A 33 -3.57 18.12 -8.12
CA PHE A 33 -4.99 18.35 -7.87
C PHE A 33 -5.56 19.28 -8.95
N LYS A 34 -6.71 18.92 -9.51
CA LYS A 34 -7.38 19.75 -10.52
C LYS A 34 -7.70 21.14 -9.93
N ASP A 35 -7.30 22.19 -10.64
CA ASP A 35 -7.55 23.60 -10.30
C ASP A 35 -6.85 24.10 -9.02
N ILE A 36 -6.00 23.31 -8.36
CA ILE A 36 -5.44 23.68 -7.03
C ILE A 36 -4.56 24.94 -7.04
N HIS A 37 -4.03 25.32 -8.21
CA HIS A 37 -3.28 26.56 -8.41
C HIS A 37 -4.13 27.82 -8.24
N ARG A 38 -5.46 27.69 -8.35
CA ARG A 38 -6.40 28.80 -8.19
C ARG A 38 -6.43 29.30 -6.75
N HIS A 39 -6.05 30.56 -6.57
CA HIS A 39 -5.99 31.20 -5.26
C HIS A 39 -7.37 31.37 -4.59
N ASP A 40 -8.40 31.69 -5.36
CA ASP A 40 -9.80 31.77 -4.89
C ASP A 40 -10.30 30.41 -4.38
N LEU A 41 -9.98 29.32 -5.08
CA LEU A 41 -10.29 27.97 -4.64
C LEU A 41 -9.59 27.64 -3.31
N ARG A 42 -8.29 27.89 -3.18
CA ARG A 42 -7.57 27.61 -1.93
C ARG A 42 -8.09 28.48 -0.76
N LYS A 43 -8.42 29.75 -1.01
CA LYS A 43 -9.10 30.60 -0.03
C LYS A 43 -10.45 30.02 0.40
N SER A 44 -11.18 29.38 -0.50
CA SER A 44 -12.46 28.74 -0.15
C SER A 44 -12.29 27.56 0.80
N PHE A 45 -11.20 26.79 0.69
CA PHE A 45 -10.90 25.71 1.65
C PHE A 45 -10.63 26.27 3.05
N GLN A 46 -9.84 27.34 3.16
CA GLN A 46 -9.50 27.98 4.43
C GLN A 46 -10.72 28.59 5.14
N LYS A 47 -11.69 29.13 4.38
CA LYS A 47 -12.93 29.69 4.92
C LYS A 47 -13.99 28.63 5.24
N GLY A 48 -13.79 27.39 4.78
CA GLY A 48 -14.71 26.29 4.97
C GLY A 48 -14.71 25.76 6.41
N PRO A 49 -15.63 24.83 6.72
CA PRO A 49 -15.65 24.17 8.02
C PRO A 49 -14.37 23.37 8.25
N LEU A 50 -13.88 23.44 9.50
CA LEU A 50 -12.74 22.69 9.99
C LEU A 50 -13.24 21.52 10.84
N VAL A 51 -12.60 20.35 10.70
CA VAL A 51 -12.95 19.15 11.47
C VAL A 51 -11.70 18.49 12.02
N ASP A 52 -11.83 17.84 13.17
CA ASP A 52 -10.79 16.97 13.69
C ASP A 52 -10.97 15.58 13.08
N ILE A 53 -9.89 15.01 12.55
CA ILE A 53 -9.90 13.69 11.92
C ILE A 53 -9.37 12.67 12.92
N HIS A 54 -10.11 11.59 13.12
CA HIS A 54 -9.79 10.49 14.04
C HIS A 54 -9.69 9.18 13.28
N LEU A 55 -8.84 8.26 13.75
CA LEU A 55 -8.89 6.84 13.35
C LEU A 55 -9.77 6.09 14.34
N ALA A 56 -10.77 5.34 13.84
CA ALA A 56 -11.49 4.42 14.70
C ALA A 56 -10.55 3.31 15.22
N LYS A 57 -10.73 2.93 16.48
CA LYS A 57 -10.05 1.76 17.06
C LYS A 57 -10.61 0.48 16.43
N ALA A 58 -9.75 -0.49 16.20
CA ALA A 58 -10.19 -1.83 15.84
C ALA A 58 -10.83 -2.51 17.06
N ASP A 59 -11.83 -3.36 16.82
CA ASP A 59 -12.45 -4.17 17.88
C ASP A 59 -11.37 -5.05 18.53
N GLY A 60 -11.21 -4.92 19.86
CA GLY A 60 -10.21 -5.65 20.64
C GLY A 60 -8.90 -4.90 20.93
N ASP A 61 -8.75 -3.67 20.44
CA ASP A 61 -7.59 -2.83 20.76
C ASP A 61 -7.73 -2.19 22.15
N ASN A 62 -7.16 -2.86 23.16
CA ASN A 62 -7.10 -2.40 24.55
C ASN A 62 -5.99 -1.37 24.81
N SER A 63 -5.32 -0.87 23.77
CA SER A 63 -4.28 0.14 23.94
C SER A 63 -4.87 1.42 24.56
N LYS A 64 -4.19 1.93 25.59
CA LYS A 64 -4.50 3.22 26.23
C LYS A 64 -4.17 4.41 25.33
N GLU A 65 -3.63 4.18 24.13
CA GLU A 65 -3.41 5.23 23.15
C GLU A 65 -4.76 5.87 22.82
N SER A 66 -4.81 7.15 23.12
CA SER A 66 -6.01 7.96 23.23
C SER A 66 -6.81 7.96 21.93
N ASP A 67 -8.12 8.12 22.06
CA ASP A 67 -9.09 8.47 21.01
C ASP A 67 -8.82 9.88 20.41
N GLY A 68 -7.54 10.26 20.33
CA GLY A 68 -7.06 11.56 19.90
C GLY A 68 -7.15 11.71 18.39
N ALA A 69 -7.36 12.95 17.94
CA ALA A 69 -7.33 13.29 16.53
C ALA A 69 -5.93 13.03 15.97
N ILE A 70 -5.86 12.42 14.78
CA ILE A 70 -4.60 12.32 14.01
C ILE A 70 -4.26 13.63 13.31
N ILE A 71 -5.26 14.48 13.05
CA ILE A 71 -5.05 15.85 12.61
C ILE A 71 -6.21 16.71 13.11
N MET A 72 -5.88 17.86 13.69
CA MET A 72 -6.86 18.82 14.20
C MET A 72 -7.14 19.89 13.14
N GLN A 73 -8.36 20.44 13.17
CA GLN A 73 -8.74 21.62 12.37
C GLN A 73 -8.47 21.45 10.86
N PHE A 74 -8.79 20.28 10.32
CA PHE A 74 -8.59 19.96 8.92
C PHE A 74 -9.67 20.61 8.03
N PRO A 75 -9.30 21.28 6.92
CA PRO A 75 -10.25 21.88 6.00
C PRO A 75 -10.99 20.81 5.16
N ILE A 76 -12.13 20.34 5.66
CA ILE A 76 -12.90 19.21 5.09
C ILE A 76 -13.30 19.42 3.63
N ALA A 77 -13.45 20.68 3.20
CA ALA A 77 -13.76 21.02 1.81
C ALA A 77 -12.70 20.49 0.82
N MET A 78 -11.44 20.37 1.25
CA MET A 78 -10.38 19.79 0.43
C MET A 78 -10.59 18.28 0.21
N LEU A 79 -10.90 17.53 1.27
CA LEU A 79 -11.22 16.10 1.17
C LEU A 79 -12.48 15.87 0.35
N LYS A 80 -13.56 16.62 0.60
CA LYS A 80 -14.81 16.49 -0.16
C LYS A 80 -14.61 16.73 -1.65
N ARG A 81 -13.70 17.63 -2.04
CA ARG A 81 -13.44 17.92 -3.45
C ARG A 81 -12.59 16.85 -4.13
N TYR A 82 -11.53 16.38 -3.47
CA TYR A 82 -10.52 15.53 -4.13
C TYR A 82 -10.60 14.04 -3.76
N ALA A 83 -11.28 13.70 -2.67
CA ALA A 83 -11.62 12.34 -2.26
C ALA A 83 -13.13 12.25 -1.91
N PRO A 84 -14.04 12.48 -2.87
CA PRO A 84 -15.47 12.54 -2.61
C PRO A 84 -16.08 11.21 -2.13
N ASN A 85 -15.47 10.08 -2.50
CA ASN A 85 -15.94 8.74 -2.15
C ASN A 85 -15.37 8.22 -0.83
N PHE A 86 -14.75 9.09 -0.06
CA PHE A 86 -14.10 8.72 1.18
C PHE A 86 -15.14 8.33 2.22
N ALA A 87 -15.13 7.06 2.64
CA ALA A 87 -16.07 6.51 3.61
C ALA A 87 -15.80 7.13 4.99
N VAL A 88 -16.55 8.17 5.33
CA VAL A 88 -16.38 8.91 6.58
C VAL A 88 -17.69 8.98 7.35
N THR A 89 -17.60 8.75 8.66
CA THR A 89 -18.68 9.11 9.57
C THR A 89 -18.39 10.54 10.03
N SER A 90 -19.22 11.50 9.62
CA SER A 90 -19.11 12.87 10.09
C SER A 90 -20.11 13.14 11.20
N SER A 91 -19.63 13.57 12.37
CA SER A 91 -20.41 14.42 13.28
C SER A 91 -19.89 15.86 13.17
N GLN A 92 -20.65 16.84 13.68
CA GLN A 92 -20.48 18.28 13.42
C GLN A 92 -19.01 18.76 13.30
N SER A 93 -18.13 18.38 14.22
CA SER A 93 -16.72 18.75 14.26
C SER A 93 -15.73 17.58 14.13
N ARG A 94 -16.21 16.34 13.98
CA ARG A 94 -15.40 15.12 13.99
C ARG A 94 -15.62 14.29 12.75
N LEU A 95 -14.53 13.92 12.10
CA LEU A 95 -14.51 12.99 10.98
C LEU A 95 -13.76 11.73 11.42
N THR A 96 -14.46 10.60 11.47
CA THR A 96 -13.85 9.33 11.87
C THR A 96 -13.59 8.46 10.65
N LEU A 97 -12.33 8.03 10.49
CA LEU A 97 -11.89 7.07 9.49
C LEU A 97 -12.13 5.64 9.99
N PRO A 98 -12.55 4.70 9.12
CA PRO A 98 -12.86 3.34 9.57
C PRO A 98 -11.61 2.62 10.09
N ALA A 99 -11.82 1.76 11.08
CA ALA A 99 -10.74 1.02 11.73
C ALA A 99 -10.00 0.14 10.72
N GLY A 100 -8.67 0.05 10.88
CA GLY A 100 -7.82 -0.78 10.02
C GLY A 100 -7.77 -0.36 8.54
N SER A 101 -8.41 0.75 8.15
CA SER A 101 -8.45 1.20 6.75
C SER A 101 -7.13 1.84 6.30
N PHE A 102 -6.35 2.35 7.25
CA PHE A 102 -5.11 3.09 7.01
C PHE A 102 -4.04 2.68 8.02
N ASP A 103 -2.79 2.71 7.55
CA ASP A 103 -1.66 2.90 8.46
C ASP A 103 -1.68 4.35 8.97
N ARG A 104 -1.54 4.53 10.29
CA ARG A 104 -1.65 5.85 10.95
C ARG A 104 -0.64 6.85 10.41
N ASN A 105 0.63 6.45 10.27
CA ASN A 105 1.69 7.36 9.85
C ASN A 105 1.46 7.81 8.40
N ALA A 106 1.14 6.86 7.52
CA ALA A 106 0.90 7.18 6.12
C ALA A 106 -0.27 8.15 5.92
N ILE A 107 -1.40 7.95 6.62
CA ILE A 107 -2.56 8.83 6.48
C ILE A 107 -2.34 10.19 7.15
N GLU A 108 -1.66 10.24 8.29
CA GLU A 108 -1.33 11.49 8.98
C GLU A 108 -0.43 12.37 8.09
N ASP A 109 0.61 11.80 7.51
CA ASP A 109 1.50 12.50 6.59
C ASP A 109 0.74 13.07 5.37
N ILE A 110 -0.14 12.26 4.75
CA ILE A 110 -0.95 12.67 3.60
C ILE A 110 -1.87 13.83 3.98
N LEU A 111 -2.58 13.71 5.10
CA LEU A 111 -3.51 14.74 5.57
C LEU A 111 -2.77 16.02 5.96
N TYR A 112 -1.58 15.90 6.55
CA TYR A 112 -0.73 17.04 6.86
C TYR A 112 -0.31 17.79 5.60
N TRP A 113 0.16 17.07 4.57
CA TRP A 113 0.48 17.68 3.27
C TRP A 113 -0.73 18.38 2.64
N PHE A 114 -1.93 17.78 2.74
CA PHE A 114 -3.16 18.42 2.26
C PHE A 114 -3.49 19.69 3.03
N ALA A 115 -3.39 19.66 4.36
CA ALA A 115 -3.63 20.82 5.20
C ALA A 115 -2.65 21.97 4.86
N GLN A 116 -1.37 21.67 4.59
CA GLN A 116 -0.41 22.68 4.14
C GLN A 116 -0.85 23.37 2.84
N ILE A 117 -1.34 22.60 1.86
CA ILE A 117 -1.84 23.12 0.59
C ILE A 117 -3.05 24.04 0.80
N ALA A 118 -4.00 23.62 1.64
CA ALA A 118 -5.24 24.36 1.88
C ALA A 118 -5.04 25.62 2.73
N ASN A 119 -4.18 25.56 3.75
CA ASN A 119 -4.00 26.63 4.72
C ASN A 119 -3.05 27.75 4.24
N SER A 120 -2.36 27.55 3.12
CA SER A 120 -1.41 28.51 2.56
C SER A 120 -1.82 28.98 1.14
N PRO A 121 -2.98 29.63 0.96
CA PRO A 121 -3.53 29.92 -0.37
C PRO A 121 -2.69 30.88 -1.21
N ALA A 122 -1.85 31.71 -0.59
CA ALA A 122 -0.96 32.64 -1.29
C ALA A 122 0.43 32.05 -1.58
N ALA A 123 0.81 30.95 -0.91
CA ALA A 123 2.12 30.34 -1.07
C ALA A 123 2.19 29.47 -2.35
N PRO A 124 3.39 29.20 -2.87
CA PRO A 124 3.61 28.11 -3.82
C PRO A 124 3.08 26.79 -3.25
N ILE A 125 2.49 25.95 -4.10
CA ILE A 125 1.91 24.69 -3.66
C ILE A 125 3.06 23.70 -3.40
N PRO A 126 3.21 23.16 -2.18
CA PRO A 126 4.35 22.32 -1.86
C PRO A 126 4.27 20.96 -2.58
N SER A 127 5.37 20.56 -3.21
CA SER A 127 5.62 19.15 -3.49
C SER A 127 5.98 18.42 -2.21
N TRP A 128 5.62 17.14 -2.11
CA TRP A 128 5.99 16.31 -0.97
C TRP A 128 6.96 15.21 -1.38
N THR A 129 8.11 15.17 -0.70
CA THR A 129 9.11 14.11 -0.93
C THR A 129 9.04 13.12 0.21
N ILE A 130 8.69 11.89 -0.14
CA ILE A 130 8.62 10.77 0.78
C ILE A 130 9.95 10.03 0.69
N PRO A 131 10.66 9.86 1.81
CA PRO A 131 11.90 9.12 1.80
C PRO A 131 11.61 7.67 1.39
N GLY A 132 12.50 7.13 0.58
CA GLY A 132 12.48 5.70 0.26
C GLY A 132 12.54 4.85 1.54
N GLY A 133 12.19 3.57 1.42
CA GLY A 133 12.15 2.69 2.57
C GLY A 133 11.83 1.25 2.20
N THR A 134 11.32 0.50 3.17
CA THR A 134 10.92 -0.88 2.98
C THR A 134 9.69 -1.01 2.08
N PHE A 135 9.46 -2.21 1.54
CA PHE A 135 8.27 -2.52 0.76
C PHE A 135 6.99 -2.15 1.52
N LEU A 136 6.85 -2.56 2.79
CA LEU A 136 5.68 -2.28 3.61
C LEU A 136 5.42 -0.78 3.77
N LYS A 137 6.45 0.03 4.04
CA LYS A 137 6.30 1.48 4.17
C LYS A 137 5.71 2.09 2.89
N LEU A 138 6.25 1.72 1.73
CA LEU A 138 5.75 2.22 0.45
C LEU A 138 4.35 1.69 0.14
N PHE A 139 4.06 0.45 0.52
CA PHE A 139 2.75 -0.16 0.38
C PHE A 139 1.69 0.55 1.23
N GLN A 140 2.03 1.01 2.43
CA GLN A 140 1.13 1.79 3.29
C GLN A 140 0.69 3.10 2.63
N TYR A 141 1.61 3.86 2.02
CA TYR A 141 1.25 5.05 1.25
C TYR A 141 0.43 4.71 0.00
N TYR A 142 0.82 3.67 -0.75
CA TYR A 142 0.06 3.19 -1.90
C TYR A 142 -1.40 2.87 -1.51
N ARG A 143 -1.58 2.06 -0.47
CA ARG A 143 -2.88 1.67 0.07
C ARG A 143 -3.68 2.89 0.53
N ALA A 144 -3.06 3.83 1.23
CA ALA A 144 -3.73 5.04 1.68
C ALA A 144 -4.28 5.87 0.50
N PHE A 145 -3.47 6.09 -0.54
CA PHE A 145 -3.93 6.81 -1.75
C PHE A 145 -4.99 6.04 -2.54
N GLU A 146 -4.89 4.71 -2.63
CA GLU A 146 -5.92 3.88 -3.27
C GLU A 146 -7.25 3.95 -2.51
N THR A 147 -7.23 3.87 -1.17
CA THR A 147 -8.45 4.00 -0.35
C THR A 147 -9.05 5.41 -0.45
N LEU A 148 -8.22 6.45 -0.60
CA LEU A 148 -8.66 7.82 -0.90
C LEU A 148 -9.13 8.02 -2.35
N SER A 149 -9.09 6.97 -3.19
CA SER A 149 -9.39 7.03 -4.63
C SER A 149 -8.53 8.04 -5.42
N MET A 150 -7.29 8.27 -4.98
CA MET A 150 -6.37 9.23 -5.58
C MET A 150 -5.26 8.54 -6.39
N ARG A 151 -5.66 7.87 -7.46
CA ARG A 151 -4.78 7.01 -8.27
C ARG A 151 -3.55 7.73 -8.83
N GLN A 152 -3.67 9.02 -9.11
CA GLN A 152 -2.54 9.83 -9.59
C GLN A 152 -1.38 9.89 -8.60
N PHE A 153 -1.65 9.74 -7.30
CA PHE A 153 -0.63 9.72 -6.26
C PHE A 153 -0.22 8.30 -5.85
N SER A 154 -1.08 7.29 -6.04
CA SER A 154 -0.71 5.90 -5.77
C SER A 154 0.24 5.33 -6.83
N ARG A 155 0.13 5.76 -8.10
CA ARG A 155 0.91 5.22 -9.23
C ARG A 155 2.43 5.24 -9.04
N PRO A 156 3.08 6.32 -8.56
CA PRO A 156 4.51 6.31 -8.30
C PRO A 156 4.96 5.21 -7.32
N PHE A 157 4.12 4.87 -6.34
CA PHE A 157 4.39 3.76 -5.42
C PHE A 157 4.15 2.41 -6.10
N GLU A 158 3.06 2.26 -6.86
CA GLU A 158 2.77 1.04 -7.65
C GLU A 158 3.98 0.66 -8.53
N ASP A 159 4.59 1.64 -9.21
CA ASP A 159 5.76 1.44 -10.07
C ASP A 159 7.02 1.00 -9.28
N VAL A 160 7.19 1.48 -8.05
CA VAL A 160 8.31 1.08 -7.18
C VAL A 160 8.07 -0.31 -6.61
N LEU A 161 6.86 -0.58 -6.12
CA LEU A 161 6.46 -1.88 -5.57
C LEU A 161 6.51 -2.97 -6.64
N ASN A 162 6.07 -2.70 -7.86
CA ASN A 162 6.17 -3.67 -8.96
C ASN A 162 7.62 -3.99 -9.32
N ARG A 163 8.53 -3.01 -9.28
CA ARG A 163 9.96 -3.26 -9.45
C ARG A 163 10.51 -4.11 -8.30
N TYR A 164 10.04 -3.91 -7.06
CA TYR A 164 10.37 -4.83 -5.97
C TYR A 164 10.04 -6.26 -6.36
N LEU A 165 8.80 -6.51 -6.78
CA LEU A 165 8.26 -7.85 -7.04
C LEU A 165 8.90 -8.57 -8.22
N GLN A 166 9.56 -7.81 -9.10
CA GLN A 166 10.36 -8.34 -10.20
C GLN A 166 11.74 -8.82 -9.74
N HIS A 167 12.26 -8.27 -8.64
CA HIS A 167 13.61 -8.54 -8.15
C HIS A 167 13.64 -9.40 -6.89
N TYR A 168 12.67 -9.24 -5.99
CA TYR A 168 12.67 -9.82 -4.66
C TYR A 168 11.33 -10.50 -4.36
N ALA A 169 11.42 -11.71 -3.79
CA ALA A 169 10.26 -12.41 -3.26
C ALA A 169 9.80 -11.74 -1.95
N LEU A 170 8.49 -11.61 -1.77
CA LEU A 170 7.92 -11.12 -0.51
C LEU A 170 8.09 -12.14 0.62
N THR A 171 8.29 -11.63 1.82
CA THR A 171 8.12 -12.39 3.07
C THR A 171 6.64 -12.73 3.31
N VAL A 172 6.36 -13.72 4.16
CA VAL A 172 4.97 -14.05 4.54
C VAL A 172 4.26 -12.89 5.23
N GLN A 173 4.99 -12.11 6.03
CA GLN A 173 4.46 -10.89 6.64
C GLN A 173 4.02 -9.88 5.57
N GLU A 174 4.88 -9.59 4.59
CA GLU A 174 4.56 -8.68 3.47
C GLU A 174 3.38 -9.18 2.63
N LEU A 175 3.32 -10.49 2.37
CA LEU A 175 2.19 -11.12 1.67
C LEU A 175 0.88 -10.94 2.44
N GLY A 176 0.90 -11.19 3.76
CA GLY A 176 -0.27 -11.06 4.63
C GLY A 176 -0.82 -9.63 4.64
N GLU A 177 0.05 -8.65 4.86
CA GLU A 177 -0.31 -7.22 4.86
C GLU A 177 -0.90 -6.80 3.50
N LEU A 178 -0.29 -7.23 2.40
CA LEU A 178 -0.69 -6.81 1.07
C LEU A 178 -2.01 -7.46 0.61
N LEU A 179 -2.12 -8.78 0.78
CA LEU A 179 -3.31 -9.53 0.38
C LEU A 179 -4.51 -9.28 1.30
N GLY A 180 -4.27 -8.89 2.56
CA GLY A 180 -5.32 -8.43 3.47
C GLY A 180 -5.73 -6.96 3.25
N GLY A 181 -4.80 -6.13 2.76
CA GLY A 181 -5.01 -4.68 2.63
C GLY A 181 -5.78 -4.22 1.38
N LEU A 182 -5.83 -5.04 0.33
CA LEU A 182 -6.44 -4.68 -0.97
C LEU A 182 -7.26 -5.84 -1.55
N ARG A 183 -8.22 -5.52 -2.42
CA ARG A 183 -8.99 -6.52 -3.18
C ARG A 183 -8.06 -7.31 -4.11
N TYR A 184 -8.32 -8.61 -4.30
CA TYR A 184 -7.53 -9.44 -5.21
C TYR A 184 -7.53 -8.95 -6.66
N SER A 185 -8.57 -8.25 -7.11
CA SER A 185 -8.60 -7.63 -8.44
C SER A 185 -7.64 -6.43 -8.59
N ASN A 186 -7.02 -5.95 -7.51
CA ASN A 186 -6.01 -4.89 -7.58
C ASN A 186 -4.77 -5.41 -8.35
N ARG A 187 -4.22 -4.55 -9.22
CA ARG A 187 -3.07 -4.90 -10.07
C ARG A 187 -1.85 -5.34 -9.27
N LEU A 188 -1.60 -4.69 -8.13
CA LEU A 188 -0.48 -5.06 -7.27
C LEU A 188 -0.68 -6.47 -6.69
N ASN A 189 -1.89 -6.81 -6.23
CA ASN A 189 -2.20 -8.15 -5.73
C ASN A 189 -2.02 -9.21 -6.83
N GLN A 190 -2.45 -8.94 -8.06
CA GLN A 190 -2.23 -9.84 -9.19
C GLN A 190 -0.73 -10.05 -9.46
N ASN A 191 0.07 -9.00 -9.41
CA ASN A 191 1.52 -9.08 -9.59
C ASN A 191 2.20 -9.87 -8.46
N VAL A 192 1.74 -9.69 -7.22
CA VAL A 192 2.23 -10.46 -6.06
C VAL A 192 1.90 -11.94 -6.20
N ILE A 193 0.65 -12.28 -6.55
CA ILE A 193 0.23 -13.66 -6.75
C ILE A 193 1.07 -14.31 -7.87
N ALA A 194 1.26 -13.61 -8.98
CA ALA A 194 2.11 -14.09 -10.07
C ALA A 194 3.58 -14.26 -9.65
N SER A 195 4.13 -13.31 -8.89
CA SER A 195 5.49 -13.35 -8.35
C SER A 195 5.69 -14.54 -7.41
N ALA A 196 4.76 -14.77 -6.48
CA ALA A 196 4.77 -15.93 -5.58
C ALA A 196 4.67 -17.27 -6.33
N ALA A 197 3.85 -17.33 -7.39
CA ALA A 197 3.76 -18.53 -8.25
C ALA A 197 5.10 -18.87 -8.91
N LEU A 198 5.87 -17.87 -9.36
CA LEU A 198 7.19 -18.07 -9.95
C LEU A 198 8.17 -18.64 -8.92
N VAL A 199 8.16 -18.11 -7.69
CA VAL A 199 9.01 -18.59 -6.59
C VAL A 199 8.68 -20.03 -6.21
N LEU A 200 7.39 -20.40 -6.14
CA LEU A 200 6.97 -21.78 -5.86
C LEU A 200 7.48 -22.77 -6.93
N LYS A 201 7.38 -22.39 -8.21
CA LYS A 201 7.73 -23.27 -9.34
C LYS A 201 9.22 -23.35 -9.63
N ASP A 202 10.02 -22.37 -9.20
CA ASP A 202 11.46 -22.35 -9.46
C ASP A 202 12.21 -23.45 -8.70
N THR A 203 13.06 -24.20 -9.39
CA THR A 203 13.77 -25.36 -8.83
C THR A 203 14.92 -24.98 -7.89
N ARG A 204 15.38 -23.73 -7.94
CA ARG A 204 16.49 -23.22 -7.12
C ARG A 204 16.00 -22.61 -5.81
N THR A 205 14.71 -22.33 -5.71
CA THR A 205 14.10 -21.82 -4.47
C THR A 205 14.21 -22.87 -3.35
N PRO A 206 14.75 -22.50 -2.17
CA PRO A 206 14.92 -23.42 -1.05
C PRO A 206 13.61 -24.09 -0.63
N LYS A 207 13.63 -25.41 -0.35
CA LYS A 207 12.45 -26.19 0.05
C LYS A 207 11.72 -25.56 1.24
N ALA A 208 12.47 -25.13 2.26
CA ALA A 208 11.90 -24.45 3.42
C ALA A 208 11.06 -23.22 3.05
N LYS A 209 11.51 -22.41 2.08
CA LYS A 209 10.76 -21.24 1.60
C LYS A 209 9.50 -21.63 0.85
N LYS A 210 9.54 -22.70 0.05
CA LYS A 210 8.34 -23.20 -0.65
C LYS A 210 7.30 -23.67 0.34
N LEU A 211 7.70 -24.42 1.36
CA LEU A 211 6.79 -24.91 2.40
C LEU A 211 6.14 -23.76 3.17
N GLU A 212 6.92 -22.73 3.53
CA GLU A 212 6.41 -21.52 4.19
C GLU A 212 5.33 -20.81 3.34
N LEU A 213 5.57 -20.68 2.02
CA LEU A 213 4.60 -20.09 1.10
C LEU A 213 3.36 -20.97 0.93
N ILE A 214 3.53 -22.29 0.79
CA ILE A 214 2.43 -23.25 0.68
C ILE A 214 1.55 -23.16 1.92
N GLU A 215 2.12 -23.23 3.12
CA GLU A 215 1.40 -23.14 4.39
C GLU A 215 0.62 -21.83 4.50
N PHE A 216 1.24 -20.71 4.14
CA PHE A 216 0.58 -19.40 4.14
C PHE A 216 -0.64 -19.38 3.20
N PHE A 217 -0.48 -19.81 1.95
CA PHE A 217 -1.58 -19.79 0.98
C PHE A 217 -2.67 -20.80 1.34
N GLU A 218 -2.34 -22.00 1.78
CA GLU A 218 -3.35 -22.99 2.19
C GLU A 218 -4.13 -22.55 3.42
N THR A 219 -3.48 -21.91 4.39
CA THR A 219 -4.12 -21.51 5.65
C THR A 219 -4.91 -20.21 5.52
N LYS A 220 -4.36 -19.20 4.83
CA LYS A 220 -4.93 -17.84 4.79
C LYS A 220 -5.69 -17.54 3.50
N HIS A 221 -5.34 -18.20 2.39
CA HIS A 221 -5.86 -17.90 1.06
C HIS A 221 -6.04 -19.16 0.18
N PRO A 222 -6.80 -20.17 0.62
CA PRO A 222 -6.76 -21.54 0.07
C PRO A 222 -7.12 -21.67 -1.41
N SER A 223 -7.82 -20.68 -1.98
CA SER A 223 -8.16 -20.64 -3.41
C SER A 223 -7.06 -20.04 -4.29
N LEU A 224 -6.08 -19.34 -3.71
CA LEU A 224 -4.98 -18.74 -4.45
C LEU A 224 -3.84 -19.75 -4.62
N LEU A 225 -3.28 -19.79 -5.83
CA LEU A 225 -2.10 -20.61 -6.19
C LEU A 225 -2.26 -22.14 -6.06
N ASP A 226 -3.47 -22.66 -5.82
CA ASP A 226 -3.74 -24.11 -5.68
C ASP A 226 -3.10 -24.95 -6.81
N GLY A 227 -3.24 -24.53 -8.07
CA GLY A 227 -2.59 -25.21 -9.19
C GLY A 227 -1.06 -25.26 -9.11
N ALA A 228 -0.42 -24.19 -8.65
CA ALA A 228 1.04 -24.16 -8.45
C ALA A 228 1.48 -25.02 -7.26
N ILE A 229 0.69 -25.02 -6.17
CA ILE A 229 0.95 -25.81 -4.97
C ILE A 229 0.86 -27.31 -5.27
N ARG A 230 -0.20 -27.74 -5.98
CA ARG A 230 -0.35 -29.14 -6.41
C ARG A 230 0.81 -29.61 -7.29
N GLU A 231 1.26 -28.76 -8.20
CA GLU A 231 2.39 -29.05 -9.09
C GLU A 231 3.69 -29.27 -8.30
N VAL A 232 3.99 -28.40 -7.33
CA VAL A 232 5.18 -28.56 -6.45
C VAL A 232 5.11 -29.87 -5.69
N ARG A 233 3.97 -30.17 -5.05
CA ARG A 233 3.80 -31.42 -4.28
C ARG A 233 3.96 -32.67 -5.14
N ARG A 234 3.44 -32.66 -6.36
CA ARG A 234 3.61 -33.76 -7.31
C ARG A 234 5.09 -34.00 -7.62
N VAL A 235 5.81 -32.94 -7.96
CA VAL A 235 7.25 -33.02 -8.28
C VAL A 235 8.09 -33.47 -7.08
N GLU A 236 7.75 -33.03 -5.87
CA GLU A 236 8.43 -33.50 -4.65
C GLU A 236 8.19 -34.99 -4.39
N LYS A 237 6.95 -35.46 -4.54
CA LYS A 237 6.62 -36.88 -4.38
C LYS A 237 7.31 -37.78 -5.41
N GLU A 238 7.41 -37.32 -6.65
CA GLU A 238 8.13 -38.04 -7.72
C GLU A 238 9.62 -38.18 -7.38
N LYS A 239 10.26 -37.14 -6.81
CA LYS A 239 11.66 -37.19 -6.38
C LYS A 239 11.93 -38.08 -5.18
N GLU A 240 10.97 -38.20 -4.26
CA GLU A 240 11.08 -39.09 -3.10
C GLU A 240 10.89 -40.57 -3.48
N SER A 241 10.37 -40.85 -4.69
CA SER A 241 10.11 -42.20 -5.21
C SER A 241 11.23 -42.75 -6.12
N THR A 242 12.26 -41.95 -6.40
CA THR A 242 13.44 -42.29 -7.21
C THR A 242 14.70 -42.28 -6.37
#